data_AF-A0A2E3CZP6-F1
#
_entry.id   AF-A0A2E3CZP6-F1
#
_cell.length_a   1.000
_cell.length_b   1.000
_cell.length_c   1.000
_cell.angle_alpha   90.00
_cell.angle_beta   90.00
_cell.angle_gamma   90.00
#
_symmetry.space_group_name_H-M   'P 1'
#
loop_
_entity.id
_entity.type
_entity.pdbx_description
1 polymer ?
#
loop_
_entity_poly.entity_id
_entity_poly.type
_entity_poly.pdbx_seq_one_letter_code
_entity_poly.pdbx_strand_id
1 'polypeptide(L)'
;MPHFVWSSEYELGIPVIDAQHKRIIEYINRIDDVLSNDTSQEAMNAILTNLVDYTFSHLAFEEAMLEEIGYEDFHGHQLTHKTFTRLIENLCHRARQGEPVAAELAAFLRNWLLTHIMSEDARYVEAVHEYLLGNEAGRRRYWLHKTVTRYFQ
;
A
#
# COMPACT_ATOMS: atom_id res chain seq x y z
N MET A 1 3.59 -15.14 14.03
CA MET A 1 2.75 -15.77 12.98
C MET A 1 3.65 -16.21 11.85
N PRO A 2 3.27 -17.13 10.94
CA PRO A 2 4.10 -17.41 9.77
C PRO A 2 4.26 -16.14 8.92
N HIS A 3 5.45 -15.95 8.35
CA HIS A 3 5.68 -14.92 7.35
C HIS A 3 4.64 -15.02 6.23
N PHE A 4 4.15 -13.88 5.80
CA PHE A 4 3.32 -13.84 4.62
C PHE A 4 4.19 -13.90 3.38
N VAL A 5 3.93 -14.93 2.57
CA VAL A 5 4.64 -15.16 1.31
C VAL A 5 3.78 -14.59 0.20
N TRP A 6 4.35 -13.69 -0.60
CA TRP A 6 3.69 -13.20 -1.80
C TRP A 6 3.34 -14.37 -2.72
N SER A 7 2.09 -14.40 -3.17
CA SER A 7 1.55 -15.41 -4.09
C SER A 7 1.13 -14.73 -5.38
N SER A 8 1.12 -15.49 -6.49
CA SER A 8 0.68 -14.99 -7.79
C SER A 8 -0.80 -14.59 -7.81
N GLU A 9 -1.60 -15.02 -6.83
CA GLU A 9 -3.01 -14.62 -6.69
C GLU A 9 -3.20 -13.13 -6.38
N TYR A 10 -2.15 -12.44 -5.90
CA TYR A 10 -2.16 -11.00 -5.61
C TYR A 10 -1.53 -10.16 -6.73
N GLU A 11 -1.04 -10.80 -7.80
CA GLU A 11 -0.43 -10.08 -8.91
C GLU A 11 -1.50 -9.47 -9.82
N LEU A 12 -1.45 -8.15 -9.94
CA LEU A 12 -2.35 -7.39 -10.80
C LEU A 12 -1.80 -7.27 -12.23
N GLY A 13 -0.54 -7.65 -12.45
CA GLY A 13 0.12 -7.49 -13.74
C GLY A 13 0.45 -6.02 -14.05
N ILE A 14 0.55 -5.19 -13.01
CA ILE A 14 0.98 -3.79 -13.10
C ILE A 14 2.28 -3.70 -12.30
N PRO A 15 3.45 -3.82 -12.95
CA PRO A 15 4.72 -4.08 -12.24
C PRO A 15 5.07 -3.09 -11.13
N VAL A 16 4.68 -1.82 -11.32
CA VAL A 16 4.91 -0.77 -10.32
C VAL A 16 4.03 -0.94 -9.08
N ILE A 17 2.76 -1.33 -9.24
CA ILE A 17 1.82 -1.58 -8.14
C ILE A 17 2.21 -2.87 -7.44
N ASP A 18 2.48 -3.95 -8.19
CA ASP A 18 2.90 -5.23 -7.63
C ASP A 18 4.18 -5.09 -6.78
N ALA A 19 5.13 -4.26 -7.22
CA ALA A 19 6.33 -3.97 -6.44
C ALA A 19 6.03 -3.20 -5.14
N GLN A 20 5.08 -2.25 -5.18
CA GLN A 20 4.65 -1.51 -3.99
C GLN A 20 3.94 -2.44 -2.99
N HIS A 21 3.03 -3.30 -3.44
CA HIS A 21 2.37 -4.29 -2.58
C HIS A 21 3.35 -5.26 -1.92
N LYS A 22 4.29 -5.81 -2.70
CA LYS A 22 5.38 -6.66 -2.18
C LYS A 22 6.16 -5.95 -1.08
N ARG A 23 6.47 -4.65 -1.28
CA ARG A 23 7.21 -3.85 -0.29
C ARG A 23 6.41 -3.60 1.00
N ILE A 24 5.10 -3.35 0.91
CA ILE A 24 4.24 -3.24 2.11
C ILE A 24 4.26 -4.56 2.90
N ILE A 25 4.15 -5.70 2.21
CA ILE A 25 4.24 -7.02 2.83
C ILE A 25 5.59 -7.28 3.50
N GLU A 26 6.69 -6.85 2.90
CA GLU A 26 8.02 -6.93 3.53
C GLU A 26 8.04 -6.15 4.86
N TYR A 27 7.47 -4.95 4.91
CA TYR A 27 7.36 -4.19 6.16
C TYR A 27 6.51 -4.90 7.20
N ILE A 28 5.36 -5.47 6.81
CA ILE A 28 4.50 -6.23 7.72
C ILE A 28 5.26 -7.45 8.28
N ASN A 29 5.98 -8.18 7.43
CA ASN A 29 6.80 -9.32 7.85
C ASN A 29 7.92 -8.93 8.82
N ARG A 30 8.55 -7.75 8.64
CA ARG A 30 9.55 -7.24 9.59
C ARG A 30 8.96 -6.94 10.96
N ILE A 31 7.68 -6.59 11.06
CA ILE A 31 7.02 -6.41 12.36
C ILE A 31 6.93 -7.76 13.09
N ASP A 32 6.55 -8.83 12.38
CA ASP A 32 6.49 -10.18 12.95
C ASP A 32 7.86 -10.63 13.47
N ASP A 33 8.94 -10.31 12.76
CA ASP A 33 10.32 -10.61 13.19
C ASP A 33 10.68 -9.88 14.49
N VAL A 34 10.38 -8.58 14.57
CA VAL A 34 10.73 -7.75 15.72
C VAL A 34 9.90 -8.13 16.95
N LEU A 35 8.63 -8.48 16.77
CA LEU A 35 7.78 -9.04 17.83
C LEU A 35 8.32 -10.38 18.36
N SER A 36 8.98 -11.18 17.52
CA SER A 36 9.47 -12.51 17.92
C SER A 36 10.83 -12.48 18.62
N ASN A 37 11.59 -11.39 18.52
CA ASN A 37 12.98 -11.28 18.99
C ASN A 37 13.18 -10.40 20.24
N ASP A 38 12.11 -10.06 20.98
CA ASP A 38 12.16 -9.20 22.18
C ASP A 38 12.93 -7.88 21.95
N THR A 39 12.64 -7.26 20.80
CA THR A 39 13.34 -6.06 20.33
C THR A 39 12.82 -4.81 21.04
N SER A 40 13.64 -3.76 21.12
CA SER A 40 13.24 -2.51 21.80
C SER A 40 12.03 -1.82 21.14
N GLN A 41 11.24 -1.13 21.96
CA GLN A 41 10.05 -0.38 21.52
C GLN A 41 10.38 0.66 20.43
N GLU A 42 11.58 1.24 20.46
CA GLU A 42 12.06 2.19 19.46
C GLU A 42 12.20 1.55 18.08
N ALA A 43 12.73 0.32 17.99
CA ALA A 43 12.85 -0.41 16.73
C ALA A 43 11.49 -0.72 16.14
N MET A 44 10.52 -1.10 16.99
CA MET A 44 9.14 -1.31 16.58
C MET A 44 8.51 -0.03 16.02
N ASN A 45 8.62 1.08 16.76
CA ASN A 45 8.06 2.37 16.35
C ASN A 45 8.64 2.86 15.01
N ALA A 46 9.93 2.64 14.77
CA ALA A 46 10.57 2.99 13.50
C ALA A 46 10.01 2.16 12.34
N ILE A 47 9.78 0.85 12.52
CA ILE A 47 9.19 0.01 11.47
C ILE A 47 7.74 0.43 11.20
N LEU A 48 6.95 0.69 12.24
CA LEU A 48 5.57 1.15 12.09
C LEU A 48 5.49 2.48 11.34
N THR A 49 6.37 3.43 11.66
CA THR A 49 6.43 4.72 10.98
C THR A 49 6.71 4.52 9.49
N ASN A 50 7.74 3.75 9.15
CA ASN A 50 8.08 3.46 7.76
C ASN A 50 6.96 2.72 7.01
N LEU A 51 6.27 1.78 7.66
CA LEU A 51 5.15 1.06 7.06
C LEU A 51 3.99 2.00 6.74
N VAL A 52 3.62 2.87 7.69
CA VAL A 52 2.53 3.84 7.50
C VAL A 52 2.88 4.84 6.41
N ASP A 53 4.08 5.43 6.45
CA ASP A 53 4.54 6.39 5.45
C ASP A 53 4.58 5.79 4.04
N TYR A 54 5.09 4.56 3.92
CA TYR A 54 5.14 3.86 2.63
C TYR A 54 3.74 3.50 2.13
N THR A 55 2.85 3.07 3.01
CA THR A 55 1.46 2.75 2.68
C THR A 55 0.75 4.00 2.15
N PHE A 56 0.87 5.14 2.83
CA PHE A 56 0.24 6.38 2.38
C PHE A 56 0.81 6.88 1.05
N SER A 57 2.11 6.71 0.84
CA SER A 57 2.76 7.02 -0.43
C SER A 57 2.22 6.17 -1.59
N HIS A 58 1.96 4.88 -1.33
CA HIS A 58 1.32 3.96 -2.27
C HIS A 58 -0.12 4.38 -2.61
N LEU A 59 -0.96 4.62 -1.61
CA LEU A 59 -2.35 5.07 -1.85
C LEU A 59 -2.40 6.37 -2.65
N ALA A 60 -1.50 7.31 -2.35
CA ALA A 60 -1.45 8.59 -3.05
C ALA A 60 -0.92 8.47 -4.49
N PHE A 61 0.02 7.54 -4.72
CA PHE A 61 0.48 7.20 -6.06
C PHE A 61 -0.63 6.57 -6.89
N GLU A 62 -1.34 5.61 -6.31
CA GLU A 62 -2.45 4.91 -6.93
C GLU A 62 -3.60 5.86 -7.27
N GLU A 63 -3.99 6.73 -6.34
CA GLU A 63 -4.99 7.77 -6.61
C GLU A 63 -4.57 8.69 -7.76
N ALA A 64 -3.31 9.13 -7.80
CA ALA A 64 -2.80 9.95 -8.90
C ALA A 64 -2.82 9.20 -10.25
N MET A 65 -2.56 7.89 -10.23
CA MET A 65 -2.67 7.03 -11.42
C MET A 65 -4.13 6.91 -11.87
N LEU A 66 -5.06 6.63 -10.97
CA LEU A 66 -6.47 6.48 -11.29
C LEU A 66 -7.11 7.78 -11.77
N GLU A 67 -6.70 8.91 -11.20
CA GLU A 67 -7.11 10.25 -11.67
C GLU A 67 -6.59 10.54 -13.08
N GLU A 68 -5.31 10.27 -13.35
CA GLU A 68 -4.68 10.51 -14.65
C GLU A 68 -5.32 9.68 -15.78
N ILE A 69 -5.71 8.43 -15.51
CA ILE A 69 -6.37 7.57 -16.50
C ILE A 69 -7.87 7.85 -16.62
N GLY A 70 -8.45 8.69 -15.74
CA GLY A 70 -9.88 8.98 -15.71
C GLY A 70 -10.73 7.76 -15.31
N TYR A 71 -10.27 6.97 -14.35
CA TYR A 71 -10.97 5.76 -13.91
C TYR A 71 -12.37 6.10 -13.38
N GLU A 72 -13.40 5.39 -13.85
CA GLU A 72 -14.80 5.71 -13.59
C GLU A 72 -15.15 5.69 -12.09
N ASP A 73 -14.62 4.70 -11.35
CA ASP A 73 -14.89 4.53 -9.91
C ASP A 73 -13.79 5.16 -9.02
N PHE A 74 -13.06 6.15 -9.53
CA PHE A 74 -12.00 6.83 -8.80
C PHE A 74 -12.45 7.37 -7.43
N HIS A 75 -13.62 8.00 -7.38
CA HIS A 75 -14.15 8.55 -6.13
C HIS A 75 -14.53 7.48 -5.11
N GLY A 76 -15.04 6.33 -5.56
CA GLY A 76 -15.34 5.19 -4.70
C GLY A 76 -14.06 4.61 -4.11
N HIS A 77 -13.05 4.39 -4.96
CA HIS A 77 -11.75 3.88 -4.55
C HIS A 77 -11.05 4.81 -3.54
N GLN A 78 -11.01 6.12 -3.81
CA GLN A 78 -10.46 7.12 -2.87
C GLN A 78 -11.22 7.16 -1.53
N LEU A 79 -12.52 6.89 -1.51
CA LEU A 79 -13.28 6.82 -0.25
C LEU A 79 -12.87 5.61 0.61
N THR A 80 -12.60 4.47 -0.04
CA THR A 80 -12.04 3.29 0.63
C THR A 80 -10.68 3.62 1.26
N HIS A 81 -9.80 4.30 0.53
CA HIS A 81 -8.51 4.78 1.07
C HIS A 81 -8.69 5.71 2.26
N LYS A 82 -9.53 6.74 2.13
CA LYS A 82 -9.78 7.70 3.22
C LYS A 82 -10.29 7.02 4.50
N THR A 83 -11.11 5.99 4.36
CA THR A 83 -11.63 5.22 5.51
C THR A 83 -10.51 4.44 6.19
N PHE A 84 -9.66 3.80 5.40
CA PHE A 84 -8.49 3.07 5.87
C PHE A 84 -7.44 3.97 6.54
N THR A 85 -7.07 5.10 5.92
CA THR A 85 -6.11 6.07 6.46
C THR A 85 -6.55 6.56 7.85
N ARG A 86 -7.83 6.86 8.05
CA ARG A 86 -8.36 7.30 9.36
C ARG A 86 -8.19 6.24 10.46
N LEU A 87 -8.34 4.96 10.12
CA LEU A 87 -8.14 3.86 11.07
C LEU A 87 -6.66 3.74 11.45
N ILE A 88 -5.75 3.87 10.49
CA ILE A 88 -4.31 3.90 10.75
C ILE A 88 -3.94 5.10 11.62
N GLU A 89 -4.43 6.29 11.30
CA GLU A 89 -4.17 7.51 12.07
C GLU A 89 -4.61 7.37 13.53
N ASN A 90 -5.73 6.69 13.78
CA ASN A 90 -6.19 6.37 15.13
C ASN A 90 -5.22 5.43 15.86
N LEU A 91 -4.75 4.36 15.20
CA LEU A 91 -3.76 3.44 15.75
C LEU A 91 -2.45 4.16 16.04
N CYS A 92 -1.95 4.99 15.13
CA CYS A 92 -0.76 5.82 15.34
C CYS A 92 -0.94 6.80 16.51
N HIS A 93 -2.13 7.37 16.69
CA HIS A 93 -2.43 8.22 17.83
C HIS A 93 -2.35 7.45 19.15
N ARG A 94 -2.96 6.27 19.23
CA ARG A 94 -2.89 5.36 20.39
C ARG A 94 -1.44 4.93 20.69
N ALA A 95 -0.65 4.60 19.68
CA ALA A 95 0.78 4.29 19.83
C ALA A 95 1.55 5.45 20.49
N ARG A 96 1.28 6.70 20.06
CA ARG A 96 1.89 7.90 20.66
C ARG A 96 1.48 8.14 22.12
N GLN A 97 0.36 7.60 22.55
CA GLN A 97 -0.07 7.61 23.96
C GLN A 97 0.56 6.46 24.79
N GLY A 98 1.39 5.62 24.18
CA GLY A 98 2.06 4.50 24.84
C GLY A 98 1.28 3.18 24.81
N GLU A 99 0.19 3.08 24.04
CA GLU A 99 -0.52 1.82 23.87
C GLU A 99 0.25 0.83 22.99
N PRO A 100 0.28 -0.47 23.34
CA PRO A 100 0.99 -1.50 22.58
C PRO A 100 0.20 -1.96 21.34
N VAL A 101 0.02 -1.08 20.36
CA VAL A 101 -0.82 -1.33 19.16
C VAL A 101 -0.09 -1.98 17.99
N ALA A 102 1.20 -2.31 18.12
CA ALA A 102 2.03 -2.76 17.01
C ALA A 102 1.47 -4.03 16.31
N ALA A 103 1.10 -5.04 17.10
CA ALA A 103 0.51 -6.26 16.58
C ALA A 103 -0.89 -6.03 15.98
N GLU A 104 -1.69 -5.15 16.59
CA GLU A 104 -3.01 -4.74 16.10
C GLU A 104 -2.90 -4.07 14.73
N LEU A 105 -1.98 -3.10 14.59
CA LEU A 105 -1.73 -2.39 13.34
C LEU A 105 -1.20 -3.32 12.24
N ALA A 106 -0.25 -4.20 12.55
CA ALA A 106 0.27 -5.16 11.57
C ALA A 106 -0.82 -6.13 11.07
N ALA A 107 -1.65 -6.67 11.97
CA ALA A 107 -2.75 -7.55 11.60
C ALA A 107 -3.82 -6.82 10.77
N PHE A 108 -4.16 -5.59 11.16
CA PHE A 108 -5.12 -4.76 10.44
C PHE A 108 -4.63 -4.44 9.02
N LEU A 109 -3.39 -3.95 8.88
CA LEU A 109 -2.77 -3.64 7.59
C LEU A 109 -2.72 -4.87 6.68
N ARG A 110 -2.31 -6.02 7.23
CA ARG A 110 -2.28 -7.30 6.49
C ARG A 110 -3.65 -7.65 5.92
N ASN A 111 -4.68 -7.66 6.76
CA ASN A 111 -6.02 -8.08 6.35
C ASN A 111 -6.64 -7.10 5.36
N TRP A 112 -6.47 -5.80 5.61
CA TRP A 112 -6.99 -4.76 4.73
C TRP A 112 -6.33 -4.83 3.36
N LEU A 113 -4.99 -4.90 3.31
CA LEU A 113 -4.23 -4.91 2.06
C LEU A 113 -4.67 -6.07 1.16
N LEU A 114 -4.77 -7.29 1.68
CA LEU A 114 -5.14 -8.46 0.87
C LEU A 114 -6.56 -8.35 0.32
N THR A 115 -7.49 -7.92 1.17
CA THR A 115 -8.87 -7.71 0.74
C THR A 115 -8.92 -6.63 -0.35
N HIS A 116 -8.21 -5.53 -0.14
CA HIS A 116 -8.18 -4.39 -1.04
C HIS A 116 -7.59 -4.74 -2.42
N ILE A 117 -6.44 -5.43 -2.45
CA ILE A 117 -5.81 -5.89 -3.70
C ILE A 117 -6.79 -6.74 -4.51
N MET A 118 -7.45 -7.69 -3.85
CA MET A 118 -8.31 -8.66 -4.53
C MET A 118 -9.68 -8.10 -4.91
N SER A 119 -10.17 -7.06 -4.22
CA SER A 119 -11.53 -6.54 -4.44
C SER A 119 -11.59 -5.17 -5.10
N GLU A 120 -10.68 -4.25 -4.75
CA GLU A 120 -10.65 -2.89 -5.27
C GLU A 120 -9.60 -2.75 -6.37
N ASP A 121 -8.35 -3.16 -6.13
CA ASP A 121 -7.25 -2.87 -7.05
C ASP A 121 -7.38 -3.69 -8.35
N ALA A 122 -7.82 -4.94 -8.21
CA ALA A 122 -8.16 -5.80 -9.33
C ALA A 122 -9.18 -5.16 -10.30
N ARG A 123 -10.05 -4.24 -9.83
CA ARG A 123 -11.11 -3.63 -10.66
C ARG A 123 -10.59 -2.56 -11.62
N TYR A 124 -9.42 -1.98 -11.39
CA TYR A 124 -8.87 -0.97 -12.30
C TYR A 124 -7.86 -1.54 -13.30
N VAL A 125 -7.49 -2.83 -13.18
CA VAL A 125 -6.38 -3.43 -13.97
C VAL A 125 -6.59 -3.26 -15.47
N GLU A 126 -7.79 -3.56 -15.96
CA GLU A 126 -8.14 -3.43 -17.38
C GLU A 126 -7.97 -1.98 -17.87
N ALA A 127 -8.51 -1.01 -17.12
CA ALA A 127 -8.39 0.41 -17.45
C ALA A 127 -6.93 0.89 -17.49
N VAL A 128 -6.10 0.43 -16.54
CA VAL A 128 -4.67 0.75 -16.52
C VAL A 128 -3.94 0.13 -17.72
N HIS A 129 -4.23 -1.13 -18.06
CA HIS A 129 -3.62 -1.79 -19.21
C HIS A 129 -3.99 -1.13 -20.53
N GLU A 130 -5.26 -0.80 -20.74
CA GLU A 130 -5.72 -0.06 -21.92
C GLU A 130 -5.03 1.31 -22.03
N TYR A 131 -4.90 2.02 -20.90
CA TYR A 131 -4.19 3.28 -20.87
C TYR A 131 -2.70 3.09 -21.21
N LEU A 132 -2.00 2.10 -20.65
CA LEU A 132 -0.58 1.90 -20.91
C LEU A 132 -0.25 1.39 -22.33
N LEU A 133 -1.20 0.76 -23.02
CA LEU A 133 -1.02 0.18 -24.36
C LEU A 133 -1.51 1.09 -25.51
N GLY A 134 -2.13 2.23 -25.20
CA GLY A 134 -2.65 3.15 -26.23
C GLY A 134 -1.58 3.87 -27.07
N ASN A 135 -2.03 4.65 -28.06
CA ASN A 135 -1.20 5.35 -29.06
C ASN A 135 -0.11 6.30 -28.49
N GLU A 136 -0.15 6.63 -27.19
CA GLU A 136 0.85 7.44 -26.48
C GLU A 136 1.64 6.67 -25.40
N ALA A 137 1.77 5.34 -25.52
CA ALA A 137 2.42 4.47 -24.52
C ALA A 137 3.78 4.99 -24.00
N GLY A 138 4.62 5.58 -24.86
CA GLY A 138 5.91 6.14 -24.46
C GLY A 138 5.80 7.32 -23.48
N ARG A 139 4.87 8.25 -23.73
CA ARG A 139 4.61 9.40 -22.84
C ARG A 139 4.01 8.95 -21.52
N ARG A 140 3.07 8.00 -21.57
CA ARG A 140 2.38 7.44 -20.41
C ARG A 140 3.33 6.69 -19.48
N ARG A 141 4.27 5.91 -20.04
CA ARG A 141 5.34 5.26 -19.26
C ARG A 141 6.31 6.26 -18.63
N TYR A 142 6.65 7.35 -19.33
CA TYR A 142 7.48 8.42 -18.77
C TYR A 142 6.78 9.11 -17.59
N TRP A 143 5.49 9.43 -17.74
CA TRP A 143 4.67 9.96 -16.65
C TRP A 143 4.70 9.00 -15.45
N LEU A 144 4.43 7.71 -15.66
CA LEU A 144 4.41 6.71 -14.60
C LEU A 144 5.74 6.68 -13.83
N HIS A 145 6.86 6.62 -14.54
CA HIS A 145 8.18 6.65 -13.93
C HIS A 145 8.42 7.92 -13.10
N LYS A 146 8.10 9.10 -13.66
CA LYS A 146 8.25 10.38 -12.98
C LYS A 146 7.37 10.47 -11.73
N THR A 147 6.14 9.96 -11.81
CA THR A 147 5.19 9.93 -10.70
C THR A 147 5.70 9.02 -9.59
N VAL A 148 6.21 7.83 -9.87
CA VAL A 148 6.86 6.97 -8.85
C VAL A 148 7.97 7.72 -8.11
N THR A 149 8.88 8.38 -8.84
CA THR A 149 9.98 9.15 -8.23
C THR A 149 9.47 10.33 -7.39
N ARG A 150 8.26 10.81 -7.58
CA ARG A 150 7.68 11.87 -6.75
C ARG A 150 7.18 11.34 -5.40
N TYR A 151 6.61 10.15 -5.37
CA TYR A 151 5.96 9.60 -4.17
C TYR A 151 6.90 8.74 -3.31
N PHE A 152 8.00 8.21 -3.86
CA PHE A 152 8.88 7.26 -3.16
C PHE A 152 10.35 7.71 -3.14
N GLN A 153 10.61 8.99 -2.82
CA GLN A 153 11.98 9.54 -2.71
C GLN A 153 12.75 9.02 -1.50
#